data_AF-A0A7C7MR03-F1
#
_entry.id   AF-A0A7C7MR03-F1
#
_cell.length_a   1.000
_cell.length_b   1.000
_cell.length_c   1.000
_cell.angle_alpha   90.00
_cell.angle_beta   90.00
_cell.angle_gamma   90.00
#
_symmetry.space_group_name_H-M   'P 1'
#
loop_
_entity.id
_entity.type
_entity.pdbx_description
1 polymer ?
#
loop_
_entity_poly.entity_id
_entity_poly.type
_entity_poly.pdbx_seq_one_letter_code
_entity_poly.pdbx_strand_id
1 'polypeptide(L)'
;MRLEQILENPDGKKILNILGIDFLVFPKYYLTQLPPKSVYFPNPKITFSEKRKGLLSMGLIPFDLPKSYKVAPRFPDRYGILVFKNPESYGKAFMAKWVKTIKPNDNYFNKNIFELGMTWPGSRELLEHFNQHLSEIPDTQGATLIESMDTEDFKINPQEYQSNSSVDIVKIIASKAVFDVDCKEDHCWLVYNSAALNGWKAYSGSERLQIHKANLGFIGLKLEKGKQLVWLEYAPFSLVIGLLVTLTGWIFVFWFMNKARASAWKPSA
;
A
#
# COMPACT_ATOMS: atom_id res chain seq x y z
N MET A 1 21.52 -0.87 -11.23
CA MET A 1 21.68 -0.72 -9.77
C MET A 1 20.37 -1.17 -9.14
N ARG A 2 20.35 -2.04 -8.14
CA ARG A 2 19.10 -2.45 -7.45
C ARG A 2 18.86 -1.57 -6.22
N LEU A 3 17.60 -1.41 -5.82
CA LEU A 3 17.25 -0.61 -4.63
C LEU A 3 17.94 -1.13 -3.36
N GLU A 4 18.06 -2.45 -3.23
CA GLU A 4 18.75 -3.13 -2.13
C GLU A 4 20.21 -2.63 -1.96
N GLN A 5 20.96 -2.55 -3.06
CA GLN A 5 22.36 -2.07 -3.06
C GLN A 5 22.47 -0.59 -2.65
N ILE A 6 21.41 0.19 -2.84
CA ILE A 6 21.35 1.60 -2.45
C ILE A 6 21.02 1.72 -0.96
N LEU A 7 20.20 0.81 -0.42
CA LEU A 7 19.80 0.77 0.99
C LEU A 7 20.85 0.15 1.91
N GLU A 8 21.73 -0.70 1.37
CA GLU A 8 22.91 -1.19 2.09
C GLU A 8 23.99 -0.11 2.28
N ASN A 9 23.87 1.02 1.57
CA ASN A 9 24.82 2.11 1.70
C ASN A 9 24.51 2.96 2.94
N PRO A 10 25.49 3.25 3.83
CA PRO A 10 25.25 4.05 5.04
C PRO A 10 24.82 5.50 4.75
N ASP A 11 25.09 6.02 3.56
CA ASP A 11 24.66 7.35 3.11
C ASP A 11 23.23 7.34 2.53
N GLY A 12 22.66 6.17 2.22
CA GLY A 12 21.28 6.02 1.76
C GLY A 12 20.35 5.71 2.93
N LYS A 13 19.41 6.60 3.23
CA LYS A 13 18.40 6.36 4.29
C LYS A 13 17.02 6.19 3.68
N LYS A 14 16.37 5.06 3.98
CA LYS A 14 14.93 4.87 3.76
C LYS A 14 14.16 5.39 4.96
N ILE A 15 13.33 6.39 4.74
CA ILE A 15 12.41 6.93 5.74
C ILE A 15 10.99 6.59 5.30
N LEU A 16 10.29 5.82 6.13
CA LEU A 16 8.87 5.58 5.99
C LEU A 16 8.12 6.74 6.65
N ASN A 17 7.23 7.38 5.90
CA ASN A 17 6.25 8.27 6.51
C ASN A 17 5.10 7.46 7.13
N ILE A 18 4.37 8.03 8.08
CA ILE A 18 3.16 7.42 8.70
C ILE A 18 2.11 7.01 7.67
N LEU A 19 2.17 7.60 6.47
CA LEU A 19 1.32 7.29 5.32
C LEU A 19 1.84 6.09 4.51
N GLY A 20 2.87 5.38 4.95
CA GLY A 20 3.48 4.25 4.22
C GLY A 20 4.37 4.65 3.04
N ILE A 21 4.54 5.95 2.78
CA ILE A 21 5.33 6.46 1.65
C ILE A 21 6.82 6.35 1.97
N ASP A 22 7.53 5.64 1.10
CA ASP A 22 8.98 5.52 1.07
C ASP A 22 9.62 6.80 0.53
N PHE A 23 10.33 7.50 1.42
CA PHE A 23 11.27 8.55 1.09
C PHE A 23 12.69 7.99 1.14
N LEU A 24 13.41 8.10 0.04
CA LEU A 24 14.83 7.77 -0.04
C LEU A 24 15.61 9.08 0.06
N VAL A 25 16.39 9.17 1.12
CA VAL A 25 17.12 10.37 1.50
C VAL A 25 18.60 10.12 1.27
N PHE A 26 19.21 11.00 0.48
CA PHE A 26 20.63 10.96 0.16
C PHE A 26 21.27 12.31 0.46
N PRO A 27 22.46 12.34 1.07
CA PRO A 27 23.31 13.50 1.01
C PRO A 27 23.66 13.84 -0.45
N LYS A 28 23.71 15.12 -0.79
CA LYS A 28 24.12 15.58 -2.12
C LYS A 28 25.48 15.00 -2.50
N TYR A 29 26.46 14.98 -1.58
CA TYR A 29 27.78 14.41 -1.85
C TYR A 29 27.73 12.95 -2.30
N TYR A 30 26.82 12.13 -1.77
CA TYR A 30 26.73 10.70 -2.12
C TYR A 30 26.37 10.50 -3.59
N LEU A 31 25.46 11.35 -4.07
CA LEU A 31 25.08 11.36 -5.46
C LEU A 31 26.17 12.04 -6.30
N THR A 32 26.76 13.14 -5.84
CA THR A 32 27.67 13.99 -6.65
C THR A 32 29.11 13.51 -6.71
N GLN A 33 29.60 12.77 -5.71
CA GLN A 33 30.98 12.32 -5.67
C GLN A 33 31.11 10.95 -6.34
N LEU A 34 32.06 10.85 -7.29
CA LEU A 34 32.78 9.60 -7.51
C LEU A 34 33.41 9.21 -6.17
N PRO A 35 33.42 7.93 -5.77
CA PRO A 35 34.08 7.54 -4.54
C PRO A 35 35.52 8.10 -4.55
N PRO A 36 36.03 8.61 -3.42
CA PRO A 36 37.43 9.02 -3.36
C PRO A 36 38.28 7.84 -3.85
N LYS A 37 39.34 8.12 -4.62
CA LYS A 37 40.36 7.14 -4.99
C LYS A 37 40.95 6.57 -3.69
N SER A 38 40.34 5.54 -3.13
CA SER A 38 40.96 4.71 -2.11
C SER A 38 41.52 3.49 -2.81
N VAL A 39 42.74 3.11 -2.42
CA VAL A 39 43.52 2.00 -2.99
C VAL A 39 42.78 0.66 -2.91
N TYR A 40 41.71 0.59 -2.12
CA TYR A 40 40.96 -0.64 -1.82
C TYR A 40 39.67 -0.83 -2.62
N PHE A 41 39.19 0.17 -3.37
CA PHE A 41 37.98 0.03 -4.20
C PHE A 41 38.26 0.48 -5.64
N PRO A 42 38.49 -0.45 -6.58
CA PRO A 42 38.64 -0.09 -7.99
C PRO A 42 37.29 0.41 -8.52
N ASN A 43 37.17 1.72 -8.62
CA ASN A 43 36.38 2.50 -9.56
C ASN A 43 35.04 1.88 -10.03
N PRO A 44 33.90 2.12 -9.34
CA PRO A 44 32.63 2.08 -10.03
C PRO A 44 32.55 3.34 -10.91
N LYS A 45 32.62 3.15 -12.23
CA LYS A 45 32.44 4.16 -13.29
C LYS A 45 31.00 4.71 -13.30
N ILE A 46 30.50 5.24 -12.18
CA ILE A 46 29.12 5.71 -12.06
C ILE A 46 29.15 7.17 -11.63
N THR A 47 28.95 8.05 -12.60
CA THR A 47 28.84 9.50 -12.44
C THR A 47 27.54 9.90 -11.74
N PHE A 48 27.47 11.14 -11.22
CA PHE A 48 26.25 11.75 -10.64
C PHE A 48 25.02 11.58 -11.53
N SER A 49 25.22 11.77 -12.84
CA SER A 49 24.18 11.61 -13.86
C SER A 49 23.66 10.17 -13.90
N GLU A 50 24.53 9.17 -13.78
CA GLU A 50 24.16 7.76 -13.84
C GLU A 50 23.48 7.26 -12.56
N LYS A 51 23.93 7.68 -11.37
CA LYS A 51 23.22 7.36 -10.11
C LYS A 51 21.83 7.98 -10.09
N ARG A 52 21.71 9.25 -10.47
CA ARG A 52 20.41 9.94 -10.54
C ARG A 52 19.51 9.34 -11.61
N LYS A 53 20.03 9.08 -12.82
CA LYS A 53 19.28 8.39 -13.88
C LYS A 53 18.84 7.00 -13.43
N GLY A 54 19.69 6.27 -12.69
CA GLY A 54 19.36 4.98 -12.10
C GLY A 54 18.20 5.05 -11.10
N LEU A 55 18.18 6.07 -10.23
CA LEU A 55 17.05 6.29 -9.31
C LEU A 55 15.77 6.64 -10.08
N LEU A 56 15.86 7.53 -11.08
CA LEU A 56 14.72 7.91 -11.92
C LEU A 56 14.18 6.73 -12.74
N SER A 57 15.06 5.87 -13.26
CA SER A 57 14.65 4.66 -14.00
C SER A 57 14.00 3.60 -13.11
N MET A 58 14.18 3.66 -11.78
CA MET A 58 13.42 2.84 -10.82
C MET A 58 12.04 3.44 -10.52
N GLY A 59 11.60 4.46 -11.26
CA GLY A 59 10.34 5.17 -11.02
C GLY A 59 10.38 6.14 -9.84
N LEU A 60 11.53 6.32 -9.16
CA LEU A 60 11.63 7.26 -8.04
C LEU A 60 11.62 8.68 -8.56
N ILE A 61 10.78 9.54 -7.96
CA ILE A 61 10.67 10.94 -8.37
C ILE A 61 11.26 11.88 -7.33
N PRO A 62 11.99 12.94 -7.72
CA PRO A 62 12.51 13.93 -6.79
C PRO A 62 11.38 14.55 -5.98
N PHE A 63 11.63 14.77 -4.69
CA PHE A 63 10.70 15.40 -3.77
C PHE A 63 11.38 16.60 -3.11
N ASP A 64 10.79 17.79 -3.27
CA ASP A 64 11.27 18.95 -2.54
C ASP A 64 10.68 18.97 -1.13
N LEU A 65 11.55 18.94 -0.13
CA LEU A 65 11.13 18.99 1.27
C LEU A 65 10.47 20.35 1.59
N PRO A 66 9.43 20.40 2.43
CA PRO A 66 8.93 21.67 2.96
C PRO A 66 10.05 22.42 3.70
N LYS A 67 10.01 23.76 3.68
CA LYS A 67 11.05 24.61 4.32
C LYS A 67 11.32 24.24 5.78
N SER A 68 10.30 23.79 6.52
CA SER A 68 10.42 23.34 7.92
C SER A 68 11.35 22.14 8.11
N TYR A 69 11.51 21.29 7.09
CA TYR A 69 12.39 20.12 7.12
C TYR A 69 13.76 20.38 6.46
N LYS A 70 13.95 21.54 5.81
CA LYS A 70 15.23 21.94 5.24
C LYS A 70 16.13 22.44 6.37
N VAL A 71 16.92 21.54 6.94
CA VAL A 71 18.09 21.95 7.73
C VAL A 71 18.99 22.75 6.79
N ALA A 72 19.45 23.93 7.18
CA ALA A 72 20.42 24.71 6.43
C ALA A 72 21.83 24.24 6.82
N PRO A 73 22.44 23.25 6.14
CA PRO A 73 23.78 22.83 6.48
C PRO A 73 24.76 23.97 6.16
N ARG A 74 25.87 24.00 6.91
CA ARG A 74 26.97 24.98 6.72
C ARG A 74 27.57 24.96 5.30
N PHE A 75 27.36 23.88 4.54
CA PHE A 75 27.71 23.75 3.12
C PHE A 75 26.57 23.06 2.33
N PRO A 76 25.57 23.80 1.84
CA PRO A 76 24.36 23.24 1.21
C PRO A 76 24.59 22.55 -0.13
N ASP A 77 25.72 22.80 -0.79
CA ASP A 77 26.06 22.14 -2.05
C ASP A 77 26.72 20.77 -1.83
N ARG A 78 27.39 20.56 -0.70
CA ARG A 78 27.99 19.25 -0.35
C ARG A 78 27.10 18.41 0.57
N TYR A 79 26.59 19.02 1.63
CA TYR A 79 25.81 18.33 2.67
C TYR A 79 24.31 18.59 2.58
N GLY A 80 23.85 19.26 1.52
CA GLY A 80 22.43 19.36 1.24
C GLY A 80 21.81 17.98 1.11
N ILE A 81 20.51 17.88 1.36
CA ILE A 81 19.78 16.62 1.29
C ILE A 81 18.99 16.59 -0.02
N LEU A 82 19.05 15.46 -0.71
CA LEU A 82 18.18 15.12 -1.84
C LEU A 82 17.23 14.03 -1.40
N VAL A 83 15.94 14.25 -1.63
CA VAL A 83 14.89 13.29 -1.28
C VAL A 83 14.22 12.82 -2.56
N PHE A 84 14.04 11.52 -2.67
CA PHE A 84 13.24 10.88 -3.70
C PHE A 84 12.06 10.20 -3.03
N LYS A 85 10.89 10.25 -3.65
CA LYS A 85 9.71 9.48 -3.22
C LYS A 85 9.46 8.35 -4.20
N ASN A 86 9.12 7.17 -3.69
CA ASN A 86 8.64 6.08 -4.54
C ASN A 86 7.14 6.23 -4.83
N PRO A 87 6.69 6.54 -6.06
CA PRO A 87 5.27 6.65 -6.44
C PRO A 87 4.45 5.39 -6.19
N GLU A 88 5.09 4.24 -6.06
CA GLU A 88 4.41 2.94 -5.86
C GLU A 88 4.41 2.47 -4.40
N SER A 89 4.83 3.33 -3.46
CA SER A 89 4.94 2.97 -2.05
C SER A 89 3.57 2.78 -1.36
N TYR A 90 3.58 2.14 -0.18
CA TYR A 90 2.36 1.82 0.58
C TYR A 90 1.60 3.09 0.98
N GLY A 91 0.27 2.99 1.07
CA GLY A 91 -0.62 4.12 1.40
C GLY A 91 -0.72 5.20 0.33
N LYS A 92 -0.32 4.89 -0.91
CA LYS A 92 -0.60 5.71 -2.09
C LYS A 92 -1.85 5.27 -2.80
N ALA A 93 -2.46 6.21 -3.51
CA ALA A 93 -3.60 5.96 -4.36
C ALA A 93 -3.31 6.47 -5.78
N PHE A 94 -3.75 5.75 -6.79
CA PHE A 94 -3.60 6.12 -8.20
C PHE A 94 -4.81 5.65 -9.03
N MET A 95 -5.03 6.32 -10.16
CA MET A 95 -5.98 5.85 -11.17
C MET A 95 -5.28 4.86 -12.08
N ALA A 96 -5.83 3.66 -12.24
CA ALA A 96 -5.26 2.65 -13.12
C ALA A 96 -5.33 3.12 -14.58
N LYS A 97 -4.22 2.92 -15.30
CA LYS A 97 -4.10 3.28 -16.73
C LYS A 97 -4.20 2.08 -17.65
N TRP A 98 -3.96 0.89 -17.11
CA TRP A 98 -4.14 -0.36 -17.81
C TRP A 98 -4.65 -1.37 -16.80
N VAL A 99 -5.74 -2.06 -17.12
CA VAL A 99 -6.37 -3.03 -16.22
C VAL A 99 -6.52 -4.35 -16.92
N LYS A 100 -6.02 -5.41 -16.26
CA LYS A 100 -6.36 -6.78 -16.60
C LYS A 100 -7.20 -7.40 -15.49
N THR A 101 -8.37 -7.88 -15.87
CA THR A 101 -9.32 -8.51 -14.97
C THR A 101 -9.00 -10.00 -14.82
N ILE A 102 -9.00 -10.50 -13.59
CA ILE A 102 -8.83 -11.92 -13.27
C ILE A 102 -10.00 -12.41 -12.40
N LYS A 103 -10.31 -13.70 -12.44
CA LYS A 103 -11.30 -14.27 -11.53
C LYS A 103 -10.67 -14.45 -10.14
N PRO A 104 -11.44 -14.36 -9.04
CA PRO A 104 -10.91 -14.61 -7.70
C PRO A 104 -10.23 -15.97 -7.52
N ASN A 105 -10.71 -17.01 -8.22
CA ASN A 105 -10.12 -18.35 -8.21
C ASN A 105 -8.75 -18.42 -8.90
N ASP A 106 -8.50 -17.49 -9.83
CA ASP A 106 -7.22 -17.36 -10.52
C ASP A 106 -6.21 -16.55 -9.70
N ASN A 107 -6.57 -16.05 -8.50
CA ASN A 107 -5.61 -15.48 -7.57
C ASN A 107 -5.25 -16.51 -6.49
N TYR A 108 -4.07 -17.12 -6.60
CA TYR A 108 -3.60 -18.12 -5.62
C TYR A 108 -3.32 -17.54 -4.22
N PHE A 109 -3.22 -16.22 -4.07
CA PHE A 109 -3.18 -15.58 -2.74
C PHE A 109 -4.52 -15.71 -1.98
N ASN A 110 -5.61 -16.13 -2.66
CA ASN A 110 -6.88 -16.48 -2.03
C ASN A 110 -6.91 -17.91 -1.49
N LYS A 111 -5.97 -18.78 -1.91
CA LYS A 111 -5.89 -20.15 -1.41
C LYS A 111 -5.48 -20.16 0.05
N ASN A 112 -5.65 -21.28 0.74
CA ASN A 112 -5.27 -21.43 2.14
C ASN A 112 -4.30 -22.60 2.38
N ILE A 113 -3.94 -22.82 3.65
CA ILE A 113 -3.02 -23.88 4.09
C ILE A 113 -3.49 -25.30 3.72
N PHE A 114 -4.80 -25.53 3.56
CA PHE A 114 -5.33 -26.82 3.13
C PHE A 114 -5.15 -27.05 1.62
N GLU A 115 -4.99 -25.98 0.84
CA GLU A 115 -4.85 -26.03 -0.61
C GLU A 115 -3.38 -26.01 -1.07
N LEU A 116 -2.52 -25.19 -0.46
CA LEU A 116 -1.08 -25.13 -0.81
C LEU A 116 -0.14 -25.78 0.23
N GLY A 117 -0.71 -26.44 1.24
CA GLY A 117 0.05 -27.11 2.30
C GLY A 117 0.69 -26.17 3.32
N MET A 118 1.47 -26.71 4.27
CA MET A 118 2.05 -25.94 5.39
C MET A 118 3.08 -24.87 4.98
N THR A 119 3.58 -24.90 3.75
CA THR A 119 4.50 -23.90 3.20
C THR A 119 3.78 -22.73 2.53
N TRP A 120 2.45 -22.63 2.68
CA TRP A 120 1.54 -21.70 1.99
C TRP A 120 2.00 -20.23 1.85
N PRO A 121 2.67 -19.55 2.79
CA PRO A 121 3.12 -18.17 2.51
C PRO A 121 4.33 -18.08 1.55
N GLY A 122 5.01 -19.19 1.26
CA GLY A 122 6.18 -19.25 0.39
C GLY A 122 6.20 -20.50 -0.48
N SER A 123 5.03 -21.05 -0.80
CA SER A 123 4.95 -22.26 -1.62
C SER A 123 5.46 -21.95 -3.02
N ARG A 124 6.12 -22.94 -3.64
CA ARG A 124 6.67 -22.80 -4.99
C ARG A 124 5.57 -22.46 -6.00
N GLU A 125 4.41 -23.07 -5.85
CA GLU A 125 3.22 -22.82 -6.68
C GLU A 125 2.76 -21.35 -6.59
N LEU A 126 2.72 -20.78 -5.38
CA LEU A 126 2.35 -19.37 -5.19
C LEU A 126 3.35 -18.44 -5.89
N LEU A 127 4.65 -18.73 -5.77
CA LEU A 127 5.71 -17.92 -6.37
C LEU A 127 5.71 -18.01 -7.90
N GLU A 128 5.57 -19.21 -8.47
CA GLU A 128 5.48 -19.41 -9.92
C GLU A 128 4.27 -18.68 -10.50
N HIS A 129 3.13 -18.80 -9.84
CA HIS A 129 1.90 -18.12 -10.25
C HIS A 129 1.98 -16.59 -10.09
N PHE A 130 2.62 -16.08 -9.04
CA PHE A 130 2.92 -14.66 -8.89
C PHE A 130 3.78 -14.14 -10.04
N ASN A 131 4.85 -14.86 -10.38
CA ASN A 131 5.73 -14.50 -11.51
C ASN A 131 5.00 -14.57 -12.85
N GLN A 132 4.07 -15.51 -13.02
CA GLN A 132 3.22 -15.58 -14.21
C GLN A 132 2.35 -14.32 -14.33
N HIS A 133 1.62 -13.94 -13.28
CA HIS A 133 0.81 -12.72 -13.28
C HIS A 133 1.64 -11.46 -13.54
N LEU A 134 2.83 -11.37 -12.95
CA LEU A 134 3.76 -10.26 -13.22
C LEU A 134 4.18 -10.20 -14.70
N SER A 135 4.38 -11.35 -15.35
CA SER A 135 4.77 -11.39 -16.76
C SER A 135 3.67 -10.91 -17.72
N GLU A 136 2.42 -10.93 -17.26
CA GLU A 136 1.25 -10.52 -18.04
C GLU A 136 0.93 -9.02 -17.90
N ILE A 137 1.56 -8.31 -16.95
CA ILE A 137 1.36 -6.89 -16.72
C ILE A 137 2.44 -6.11 -17.52
N PRO A 138 2.05 -5.13 -18.35
CA PRO A 138 3.01 -4.27 -19.04
C PRO A 138 3.78 -3.39 -18.04
N ASP A 139 5.04 -3.08 -18.36
CA ASP A 139 5.90 -2.16 -17.58
C ASP A 139 5.49 -0.69 -17.82
N THR A 140 4.25 -0.37 -17.45
CA THR A 140 3.66 0.96 -17.56
C THR A 140 3.10 1.38 -16.22
N GLN A 141 3.29 2.66 -15.88
CA GLN A 141 2.85 3.18 -14.60
C GLN A 141 1.32 3.11 -14.49
N GLY A 142 0.81 2.54 -13.40
CA GLY A 142 -0.61 2.35 -13.16
C GLY A 142 -1.22 1.15 -13.90
N ALA A 143 -0.40 0.24 -14.44
CA ALA A 143 -0.87 -1.08 -14.86
C ALA A 143 -1.27 -1.90 -13.63
N THR A 144 -2.43 -2.56 -13.68
CA THR A 144 -3.00 -3.21 -12.51
C THR A 144 -3.77 -4.47 -12.88
N LEU A 145 -3.66 -5.49 -12.04
CA LEU A 145 -4.56 -6.65 -12.04
C LEU A 145 -5.73 -6.38 -11.10
N ILE A 146 -6.96 -6.65 -11.54
CA ILE A 146 -8.16 -6.49 -10.72
C ILE A 146 -8.91 -7.81 -10.65
N GLU A 147 -9.27 -8.23 -9.43
CA GLU A 147 -10.22 -9.30 -9.23
C GLU A 147 -11.66 -8.81 -9.43
N SER A 148 -12.38 -9.41 -10.38
CA SER A 148 -13.80 -9.15 -10.58
C SER A 148 -14.58 -10.43 -10.85
N MET A 149 -15.86 -10.40 -10.52
CA MET A 149 -16.84 -11.41 -10.91
C MET A 149 -17.84 -10.88 -11.95
N ASP A 150 -17.78 -9.58 -12.28
CA ASP A 150 -18.66 -8.94 -13.25
C ASP A 150 -18.26 -9.36 -14.67
N THR A 151 -19.22 -9.90 -15.42
CA THR A 151 -19.00 -10.35 -16.80
C THR A 151 -18.65 -9.21 -17.75
N GLU A 152 -19.09 -7.98 -17.48
CA GLU A 152 -18.76 -6.83 -18.32
C GLU A 152 -17.27 -6.49 -18.23
N ASP A 153 -16.66 -6.65 -17.05
CA ASP A 153 -15.22 -6.41 -16.85
C ASP A 153 -14.34 -7.37 -17.65
N PHE A 154 -14.86 -8.55 -18.00
CA PHE A 154 -14.14 -9.53 -18.82
C PHE A 154 -14.29 -9.27 -20.33
N LYS A 155 -15.34 -8.58 -20.78
CA LYS A 155 -15.56 -8.30 -22.21
C LYS A 155 -14.55 -7.30 -22.77
N ILE A 156 -14.07 -6.40 -21.93
CA ILE A 156 -13.13 -5.33 -22.28
C ILE A 156 -11.69 -5.63 -21.84
N ASN A 157 -11.40 -6.86 -21.41
CA ASN A 157 -10.14 -7.25 -20.78
C ASN A 157 -9.07 -7.70 -21.80
N PRO A 158 -7.84 -7.15 -21.79
CA PRO A 158 -7.36 -6.03 -20.97
C PRO A 158 -7.80 -4.67 -21.53
N GLN A 159 -8.05 -3.72 -20.63
CA GLN A 159 -8.50 -2.37 -20.97
C GLN A 159 -7.41 -1.33 -20.69
N GLU A 160 -7.15 -0.46 -21.66
CA GLU A 160 -6.31 0.73 -21.48
C GLU A 160 -7.18 1.98 -21.27
N TYR A 161 -6.78 2.82 -20.31
CA TYR A 161 -7.45 4.06 -19.92
C TYR A 161 -6.54 5.22 -20.32
N GLN A 162 -6.93 5.97 -21.34
CA GLN A 162 -6.10 7.04 -21.92
C GLN A 162 -6.39 8.43 -21.35
N SER A 163 -7.39 8.57 -20.48
CA SER A 163 -7.74 9.88 -19.96
C SER A 163 -6.80 10.35 -18.86
N ASN A 164 -6.79 11.67 -18.65
CA ASN A 164 -6.13 12.30 -17.51
C ASN A 164 -6.99 12.24 -16.25
N SER A 165 -7.56 11.06 -15.93
CA SER A 165 -8.21 10.81 -14.65
C SER A 165 -7.21 11.03 -13.51
N SER A 166 -7.66 11.65 -12.43
CA SER A 166 -6.79 12.03 -11.31
C SER A 166 -7.37 11.63 -9.98
N VAL A 167 -6.48 11.36 -9.02
CA VAL A 167 -6.83 11.17 -7.62
C VAL A 167 -5.91 11.98 -6.73
N ASP A 168 -6.52 12.70 -5.79
CA ASP A 168 -5.83 13.41 -4.74
C ASP A 168 -6.18 12.81 -3.37
N ILE A 169 -5.16 12.57 -2.57
CA ILE A 169 -5.36 12.09 -1.20
C ILE A 169 -5.73 13.28 -0.33
N VAL A 170 -7.01 13.37 0.02
CA VAL A 170 -7.52 14.42 0.92
C VAL A 170 -7.02 14.19 2.34
N LYS A 171 -7.19 12.96 2.84
CA LYS A 171 -6.81 12.64 4.22
C LYS A 171 -6.72 11.15 4.45
N ILE A 172 -5.73 10.72 5.23
CA ILE A 172 -5.66 9.37 5.79
C ILE A 172 -5.43 9.49 7.29
N ILE A 173 -6.33 8.95 8.10
CA ILE A 173 -6.20 8.90 9.55
C ILE A 173 -6.61 7.52 10.03
N ALA A 174 -5.64 6.76 10.56
CA ALA A 174 -5.87 5.47 11.19
C ALA A 174 -6.78 4.55 10.35
N SER A 175 -8.04 4.37 10.77
CA SER A 175 -9.04 3.53 10.11
C SER A 175 -9.83 4.22 8.99
N LYS A 176 -9.48 5.45 8.58
CA LYS A 176 -10.17 6.16 7.50
C LYS A 176 -9.21 6.69 6.44
N ALA A 177 -9.60 6.56 5.18
CA ALA A 177 -8.91 7.15 4.03
C ALA A 177 -9.92 7.90 3.16
N VAL A 178 -9.57 9.09 2.66
CA VAL A 178 -10.44 9.97 1.89
C VAL A 178 -9.68 10.46 0.66
N PHE A 179 -10.32 10.35 -0.49
CA PHE A 179 -9.78 10.65 -1.80
C PHE A 179 -10.75 11.55 -2.57
N ASP A 180 -10.21 12.56 -3.23
CA ASP A 180 -10.93 13.35 -4.25
C ASP A 180 -10.55 12.78 -5.60
N VAL A 181 -11.54 12.28 -6.35
CA VAL A 181 -11.33 11.57 -7.60
C VAL A 181 -12.06 12.28 -8.72
N ASP A 182 -11.39 12.46 -9.86
CA ASP A 182 -11.97 12.97 -11.09
C ASP A 182 -11.80 11.91 -12.19
N CYS A 183 -12.84 11.09 -12.37
CA CYS A 183 -12.89 10.04 -13.40
C CYS A 183 -13.42 10.61 -14.71
N LYS A 184 -12.68 10.47 -15.81
CA LYS A 184 -13.04 11.03 -17.12
C LYS A 184 -13.62 10.00 -18.09
N GLU A 185 -13.23 8.74 -17.95
CA GLU A 185 -13.85 7.62 -18.68
C GLU A 185 -15.23 7.27 -18.12
N ASP A 186 -15.98 6.42 -18.82
CA ASP A 186 -17.29 5.95 -18.37
C ASP A 186 -17.20 5.19 -17.03
N HIS A 187 -16.10 4.46 -16.83
CA HIS A 187 -15.69 3.93 -15.54
C HIS A 187 -14.18 4.03 -15.39
N CYS A 188 -13.71 4.13 -14.15
CA CYS A 188 -12.29 4.14 -13.81
C CYS A 188 -12.01 3.19 -12.64
N TRP A 189 -10.75 2.76 -12.51
CA TRP A 189 -10.30 2.00 -11.36
C TRP A 189 -9.40 2.86 -10.48
N LEU A 190 -9.84 3.12 -9.25
CA LEU A 190 -9.00 3.67 -8.21
C LEU A 190 -8.31 2.52 -7.49
N VAL A 191 -6.98 2.56 -7.45
CA VAL A 191 -6.17 1.61 -6.69
C VAL A 191 -5.59 2.34 -5.48
N TYR A 192 -5.81 1.78 -4.30
CA TYR A 192 -5.19 2.23 -3.07
C TYR A 192 -4.25 1.12 -2.59
N ASN A 193 -2.94 1.41 -2.55
CA ASN A 193 -1.86 0.53 -2.11
C ASN A 193 -1.90 0.30 -0.59
N SER A 194 -3.04 -0.16 -0.10
CA SER A 194 -3.29 -0.67 1.25
C SER A 194 -3.93 -2.04 1.13
N ALA A 195 -3.60 -2.94 2.05
CA ALA A 195 -4.10 -4.30 2.00
C ALA A 195 -5.64 -4.35 2.06
N ALA A 196 -6.24 -5.12 1.15
CA ALA A 196 -7.68 -5.38 1.07
C ALA A 196 -8.12 -6.38 2.16
N LEU A 197 -7.99 -5.97 3.42
CA LEU A 197 -8.37 -6.74 4.58
C LEU A 197 -9.90 -6.77 4.78
N ASN A 198 -10.39 -7.88 5.31
CA ASN A 198 -11.79 -8.01 5.73
C ASN A 198 -12.11 -6.98 6.83
N GLY A 199 -13.04 -6.08 6.55
CA GLY A 199 -13.44 -5.01 7.47
C GLY A 199 -13.39 -3.62 6.84
N TRP A 200 -12.70 -3.45 5.72
CA TRP A 200 -12.80 -2.23 4.92
C TRP A 200 -14.20 -2.10 4.30
N LYS A 201 -14.70 -0.88 4.29
CA LYS A 201 -15.91 -0.45 3.59
C LYS A 201 -15.56 0.80 2.79
N ALA A 202 -16.01 0.87 1.55
CA ALA A 202 -15.77 2.01 0.67
C ALA A 202 -17.09 2.68 0.29
N TYR A 203 -17.07 3.98 0.10
CA TYR A 203 -18.25 4.79 -0.19
C TYR A 203 -17.91 5.90 -1.18
N SER A 204 -18.90 6.26 -2.00
CA SER A 204 -18.91 7.47 -2.81
C SER A 204 -20.27 8.13 -2.66
N GLY A 205 -20.31 9.35 -2.12
CA GLY A 205 -21.58 10.00 -1.74
C GLY A 205 -22.41 9.11 -0.81
N SER A 206 -23.68 8.86 -1.12
CA SER A 206 -24.54 7.98 -0.32
C SER A 206 -24.39 6.48 -0.64
N GLU A 207 -23.62 6.13 -1.66
CA GLU A 207 -23.53 4.76 -2.17
C GLU A 207 -22.34 4.01 -1.58
N ARG A 208 -22.55 2.72 -1.28
CA ARG A 208 -21.49 1.82 -0.85
C ARG A 208 -20.87 1.16 -2.07
N LEU A 209 -19.57 1.35 -2.23
CA LEU A 209 -18.79 0.75 -3.30
C LEU A 209 -18.34 -0.66 -2.94
N GLN A 210 -18.27 -1.52 -3.96
CA GLN A 210 -17.64 -2.82 -3.84
C GLN A 210 -16.12 -2.67 -3.81
N ILE A 211 -15.47 -3.36 -2.86
CA ILE A 211 -14.02 -3.44 -2.79
C ILE A 211 -13.58 -4.67 -3.58
N HIS A 212 -12.72 -4.43 -4.56
CA HIS A 212 -12.03 -5.44 -5.34
C HIS A 212 -10.59 -5.59 -4.84
N LYS A 213 -9.98 -6.74 -5.11
CA LYS A 213 -8.56 -6.92 -4.87
C LYS A 213 -7.79 -6.48 -6.12
N ALA A 214 -6.98 -5.45 -5.96
CA ALA A 214 -6.04 -4.97 -6.94
C ALA A 214 -4.66 -5.58 -6.67
N ASN A 215 -3.90 -5.91 -7.72
CA ASN A 215 -2.54 -6.44 -7.64
C ASN A 215 -2.42 -7.55 -6.57
N LEU A 216 -3.37 -8.49 -6.61
CA LEU A 216 -3.45 -9.70 -5.79
C LEU A 216 -3.72 -9.49 -4.28
N GLY A 217 -3.82 -8.25 -3.79
CA GLY A 217 -4.04 -8.03 -2.35
C GLY A 217 -4.25 -6.58 -1.89
N PHE A 218 -4.16 -5.59 -2.77
CA PHE A 218 -4.46 -4.19 -2.48
C PHE A 218 -5.92 -3.86 -2.76
N ILE A 219 -6.35 -2.67 -2.32
CA ILE A 219 -7.72 -2.20 -2.51
C ILE A 219 -7.88 -1.63 -3.92
N GLY A 220 -8.85 -2.15 -4.67
CA GLY A 220 -9.32 -1.59 -5.92
C GLY A 220 -10.80 -1.19 -5.82
N LEU A 221 -11.16 -0.03 -6.36
CA LEU A 221 -12.53 0.47 -6.42
C LEU A 221 -12.88 0.82 -7.86
N LYS A 222 -14.00 0.28 -8.35
CA LYS A 222 -14.61 0.70 -9.62
C LYS A 222 -15.44 1.95 -9.37
N LEU A 223 -15.21 2.99 -10.17
CA LEU A 223 -15.81 4.29 -10.02
C LEU A 223 -16.49 4.71 -11.32
N GLU A 224 -17.65 5.34 -11.21
CA GLU A 224 -18.33 5.94 -12.36
C GLU A 224 -17.68 7.26 -12.78
N LYS A 225 -17.98 7.69 -13.99
CA LYS A 225 -17.55 8.98 -14.55
C LYS A 225 -17.95 10.16 -13.66
N GLY A 226 -17.02 11.10 -13.47
CA GLY A 226 -17.24 12.37 -12.82
C GLY A 226 -16.35 12.61 -11.61
N LYS A 227 -16.56 13.78 -11.00
CA LYS A 227 -15.89 14.18 -9.76
C LYS A 227 -16.65 13.65 -8.56
N GLN A 228 -15.95 12.94 -7.68
CA GLN A 228 -16.56 12.33 -6.50
C GLN A 228 -15.57 12.23 -5.35
N LEU A 229 -16.11 12.38 -4.13
CA LEU A 229 -15.36 12.17 -2.90
C LEU A 229 -15.55 10.71 -2.47
N VAL A 230 -14.45 9.95 -2.56
CA VAL A 230 -14.42 8.54 -2.15
C VAL A 230 -13.81 8.43 -0.77
N TRP A 231 -14.41 7.67 0.12
CA TRP A 231 -13.77 7.36 1.40
C TRP A 231 -13.91 5.90 1.79
N LEU A 232 -12.93 5.45 2.57
CA LEU A 232 -12.89 4.12 3.15
C LEU A 232 -12.87 4.20 4.66
N GLU A 233 -13.51 3.22 5.28
CA GLU A 233 -13.54 3.03 6.72
C GLU A 233 -13.22 1.58 7.07
N TYR A 234 -12.26 1.38 7.94
CA TYR A 234 -11.88 0.08 8.48
C TYR A 234 -12.65 -0.17 9.77
N ALA A 235 -13.65 -1.05 9.68
CA ALA A 235 -14.51 -1.45 10.78
C ALA A 235 -14.69 -2.99 10.76
N PRO A 236 -13.67 -3.75 11.20
CA PRO A 236 -13.72 -5.20 11.19
C PRO A 236 -14.70 -5.73 12.24
N PHE A 237 -15.44 -6.79 11.88
CA PHE A 237 -16.43 -7.41 12.75
C PHE A 237 -15.83 -8.06 14.00
N SER A 238 -14.55 -8.46 13.93
CA SER A 238 -13.81 -9.06 15.06
C SER A 238 -13.75 -8.15 16.29
N LEU A 239 -13.71 -6.83 16.11
CA LEU A 239 -13.75 -5.87 17.23
C LEU A 239 -15.09 -5.93 17.97
N VAL A 240 -16.20 -6.09 17.24
CA VAL A 240 -17.54 -6.23 17.82
C VAL A 240 -17.64 -7.55 18.58
N ILE A 241 -17.16 -8.65 18.00
CA ILE A 241 -17.14 -9.96 18.67
C ILE A 241 -16.30 -9.90 19.95
N GLY A 242 -15.09 -9.35 19.87
CA GLY A 242 -14.20 -9.23 21.04
C GLY A 242 -14.84 -8.41 22.17
N LEU A 243 -15.52 -7.32 21.83
CA LEU A 243 -16.28 -6.53 22.80
C LEU A 243 -17.40 -7.34 23.45
N LEU A 244 -18.19 -8.07 22.65
CA LEU A 244 -19.28 -8.91 23.17
C LEU A 244 -18.76 -10.01 24.10
N VAL A 245 -17.69 -10.71 23.72
CA VAL A 245 -17.04 -11.73 24.56
C VAL A 245 -16.53 -11.13 25.87
N THR A 246 -15.94 -9.94 25.82
CA THR A 246 -15.46 -9.26 27.02
C THR A 246 -16.62 -8.88 27.94
N LEU A 247 -17.70 -8.32 27.39
CA LEU A 247 -18.89 -7.94 28.17
C LEU A 247 -19.57 -9.15 28.81
N THR A 248 -19.75 -10.26 28.07
CA THR A 248 -20.33 -11.48 28.62
C THR A 248 -19.45 -12.07 29.71
N GLY A 249 -18.13 -12.06 29.54
CA GLY A 249 -17.18 -12.45 30.58
C GLY A 249 -17.37 -11.68 31.88
N TRP A 250 -17.49 -10.34 31.80
CA TRP A 250 -17.75 -9.50 32.96
C TRP A 250 -19.11 -9.79 33.62
N ILE A 251 -20.16 -10.02 32.82
CA ILE A 251 -21.49 -10.40 33.34
C ILE A 251 -21.38 -11.68 34.17
N PHE A 252 -20.66 -12.69 33.70
CA PHE A 252 -20.44 -13.92 34.46
C PHE A 252 -19.67 -13.69 35.76
N VAL A 253 -18.59 -12.89 35.74
CA VAL A 253 -17.82 -12.56 36.95
C VAL A 253 -18.71 -11.89 37.99
N PHE A 254 -19.48 -10.86 37.60
CA PHE A 254 -20.40 -10.17 38.51
C PHE A 254 -21.50 -11.10 39.03
N TRP A 255 -22.05 -11.97 38.19
CA TRP A 255 -23.05 -12.95 38.59
C TRP A 255 -22.51 -13.92 39.63
N PHE A 256 -21.31 -14.48 39.43
CA PHE A 256 -20.66 -15.37 40.39
C PHE A 256 -20.31 -14.65 41.70
N MET A 257 -19.79 -13.42 41.64
CA MET A 257 -19.49 -12.62 42.84
C MET A 257 -20.75 -12.33 43.66
N ASN A 258 -21.86 -11.97 43.01
CA ASN A 258 -23.13 -11.71 43.68
C ASN A 258 -23.70 -12.99 44.31
N LYS A 259 -23.60 -14.14 43.62
CA LYS A 259 -24.03 -15.44 44.15
C LYS A 259 -23.17 -15.87 45.35
N ALA A 260 -21.86 -15.68 45.30
CA ALA A 260 -20.95 -16.01 46.40
C ALA A 260 -21.19 -15.13 47.64
N ARG A 261 -21.46 -13.83 47.46
CA ARG A 261 -21.88 -12.94 48.55
C ARG A 261 -23.19 -13.38 49.18
N ALA A 262 -24.18 -13.75 48.37
CA ALA A 262 -25.47 -14.22 48.86
C ALA A 262 -25.37 -15.56 49.64
N SER A 263 -24.46 -16.46 49.25
CA SER A 263 -24.25 -17.73 49.99
C SER A 263 -23.48 -17.55 51.30
N ALA A 264 -22.59 -16.55 51.38
CA ALA A 264 -21.84 -16.22 52.59
C ALA A 264 -22.70 -15.54 53.67
N TRP A 265 -23.90 -15.06 53.32
CA TRP A 265 -24.82 -14.36 54.22
C TRP A 265 -26.00 -15.23 54.68
N LYS A 266 -25.77 -16.53 54.91
CA LYS A 266 -26.69 -17.35 55.69
C LYS A 266 -26.32 -17.22 57.18
N PRO A 267 -27.14 -16.57 58.02
CA PRO A 267 -26.90 -16.59 59.46
C PRO A 267 -27.03 -18.03 59.95
N SER A 268 -26.02 -18.48 60.69
CA SER A 268 -26.06 -19.72 61.46
C SER A 268 -27.23 -19.64 62.45
N ALA A 269 -28.23 -20.50 62.24
CA ALA A 269 -29.33 -20.73 63.18
C ALA A 269 -28.83 -21.51 64.41
#